data_AF-A0A956EDR5-F1
#
_entry.id   AF-A0A956EDR5-F1
#
_cell.length_a   1.000
_cell.length_b   1.000
_cell.length_c   1.000
_cell.angle_alpha   90.00
_cell.angle_beta   90.00
_cell.angle_gamma   90.00
#
_symmetry.space_group_name_H-M   'P 1'
#
loop_
_entity.id
_entity.type
_entity.pdbx_description
1 polymer ?
#
loop_
_entity_poly.entity_id
_entity_poly.type
_entity_poly.pdbx_seq_one_letter_code
_entity_poly.pdbx_strand_id
1 'polypeptide(L)'
;MSASRSPRSRTRHWRTAVAFLLSSAASFTAFATGGCSTDAVGITTCREIEDTRCEAAAQCGIEGAEDVDACKRFYRDHCLHGLGLEGEPRGSDVRRCKAVISGAGECAKQGVTDPAQCAALQGQQLASTIQTVCDVVLQPEDTTACRFLVPDEEDLPDGGSAGAGGSSAGAGGAGGSAGSSSAGTGGSSAGTGGSSAGAAGSGG
;
A
#
# COMPACT_ATOMS: atom_id res chain seq x y z
N MET A 1 -13.92 9.12 -54.98
CA MET A 1 -12.53 9.44 -54.60
C MET A 1 -11.90 8.18 -54.03
N SER A 2 -11.15 7.46 -54.86
CA SER A 2 -10.55 6.16 -54.52
C SER A 2 -9.17 6.37 -53.89
N ALA A 3 -8.98 5.87 -52.67
CA ALA A 3 -7.69 5.91 -51.98
C ALA A 3 -6.94 4.59 -52.19
N SER A 4 -5.85 4.67 -52.94
CA SER A 4 -4.90 3.59 -53.24
C SER A 4 -4.14 3.15 -51.99
N ARG A 5 -4.17 1.85 -51.66
CA ARG A 5 -3.34 1.27 -50.59
C ARG A 5 -2.01 0.79 -51.16
N SER A 6 -0.93 1.23 -50.54
CA SER A 6 0.45 0.84 -50.87
C SER A 6 0.87 -0.42 -50.09
N PRO A 7 1.49 -1.44 -50.73
CA PRO A 7 1.95 -2.65 -50.06
C PRO A 7 3.28 -2.40 -49.34
N ARG A 8 3.29 -2.48 -48.00
CA ARG A 8 4.53 -2.39 -47.20
C ARG A 8 5.26 -3.74 -47.15
N SER A 9 6.57 -3.67 -47.37
CA SER A 9 7.51 -4.78 -47.59
C SER A 9 7.70 -5.67 -46.36
N ARG A 10 7.52 -6.98 -46.52
CA ARG A 10 7.60 -7.99 -45.43
C ARG A 10 9.00 -8.59 -45.19
N THR A 11 10.06 -8.14 -45.85
CA THR A 11 11.30 -8.93 -45.95
C THR A 11 12.47 -8.52 -45.07
N ARG A 12 12.34 -7.51 -44.17
CA ARG A 12 13.48 -7.04 -43.35
C ARG A 12 13.46 -7.41 -41.86
N HIS A 13 12.45 -8.12 -41.36
CA HIS A 13 12.31 -8.34 -39.91
C HIS A 13 12.92 -9.66 -39.37
N TRP A 14 13.27 -10.61 -40.25
CA TRP A 14 13.74 -11.93 -39.78
C TRP A 14 15.19 -11.91 -39.28
N ARG A 15 16.08 -11.14 -39.91
CA ARG A 15 17.51 -11.18 -39.57
C ARG A 15 17.86 -10.50 -38.23
N THR A 16 17.00 -9.63 -37.72
CA THR A 16 17.19 -8.99 -36.40
C THR A 16 16.64 -9.81 -35.23
N ALA A 17 15.87 -10.87 -35.49
CA ALA A 17 15.25 -11.67 -34.43
C ALA A 17 16.22 -12.66 -33.75
N VAL A 18 17.31 -13.06 -34.40
CA VAL A 18 18.21 -14.10 -33.89
C VAL A 18 19.34 -13.53 -33.02
N ALA A 19 19.74 -12.27 -33.21
CA ALA A 19 20.85 -11.67 -32.47
C ALA A 19 20.48 -11.21 -31.04
N PHE A 20 19.20 -10.93 -30.75
CA PHE A 20 18.77 -10.50 -29.41
C PHE A 20 18.52 -11.63 -28.41
N LEU A 21 18.55 -12.89 -28.84
CA LEU A 21 18.31 -14.05 -27.96
C LEU A 21 19.54 -14.49 -27.16
N LEU A 22 20.75 -14.07 -27.54
CA LEU A 22 22.00 -14.48 -26.89
C LEU A 22 22.57 -13.45 -25.91
N SER A 23 22.16 -12.18 -25.97
CA SER A 23 22.63 -11.13 -25.04
C SER A 23 21.76 -10.95 -23.79
N SER A 24 20.56 -11.52 -23.73
CA SER A 24 19.65 -11.40 -22.59
C SER A 24 19.90 -12.42 -21.46
N ALA A 25 20.78 -13.42 -21.68
CA ALA A 25 21.09 -14.44 -20.68
C ALA A 25 22.17 -14.03 -19.66
N ALA A 26 22.93 -12.95 -19.89
CA ALA A 26 24.12 -12.62 -19.09
C ALA A 26 23.92 -11.45 -18.09
N SER A 27 22.75 -10.82 -18.03
CA SER A 27 22.55 -9.59 -17.22
C SER A 27 21.76 -9.77 -15.93
N PHE A 28 21.30 -10.97 -15.60
CA PHE A 28 20.40 -11.18 -14.45
C PHE A 28 21.08 -11.54 -13.12
N THR A 29 22.41 -11.66 -13.06
CA THR A 29 23.10 -12.30 -11.91
C THR A 29 23.63 -11.34 -10.84
N ALA A 30 23.39 -10.02 -10.93
CA ALA A 30 24.08 -9.04 -10.08
C ALA A 30 23.26 -8.39 -8.93
N PHE A 31 22.00 -8.78 -8.69
CA PHE A 31 21.12 -8.09 -7.71
C PHE A 31 20.91 -8.81 -6.36
N ALA A 32 21.65 -9.87 -6.04
CA ALA A 32 21.28 -10.77 -4.94
C ALA A 32 21.88 -10.49 -3.54
N THR A 33 22.68 -9.44 -3.30
CA THR A 33 23.41 -9.30 -2.02
C THR A 33 23.16 -8.00 -1.24
N GLY A 34 22.17 -7.19 -1.62
CA GLY A 34 21.65 -6.11 -0.78
C GLY A 34 20.31 -6.54 -0.20
N GLY A 35 20.30 -7.15 1.00
CA GLY A 35 19.08 -7.61 1.64
C GLY A 35 18.13 -6.46 1.90
N CYS A 36 17.06 -6.36 1.12
CA CYS A 36 15.84 -5.67 1.54
C CYS A 36 15.47 -6.26 2.91
N SER A 37 15.57 -5.44 3.96
CA SER A 37 15.31 -5.87 5.33
C SER A 37 13.96 -6.58 5.40
N THR A 38 13.97 -7.83 5.84
CA THR A 38 12.77 -8.69 5.90
C THR A 38 11.90 -8.39 7.11
N ASP A 39 12.30 -7.43 7.94
CA ASP A 39 11.69 -7.16 9.25
C ASP A 39 10.63 -6.04 9.18
N ALA A 40 10.02 -5.85 8.01
CA ALA A 40 8.91 -4.93 7.85
C ALA A 40 7.69 -5.47 8.61
N VAL A 41 7.39 -4.84 9.75
CA VAL A 41 6.25 -5.17 10.61
C VAL A 41 4.99 -4.47 10.10
N GLY A 42 3.85 -5.16 10.12
CA GLY A 42 2.56 -4.54 9.84
C GLY A 42 2.28 -4.21 8.38
N ILE A 43 2.92 -4.86 7.39
CA ILE A 43 2.61 -4.63 5.95
C ILE A 43 1.12 -4.81 5.67
N THR A 44 0.53 -5.92 6.14
CA THR A 44 -0.90 -6.20 5.95
C THR A 44 -1.77 -5.17 6.68
N THR A 45 -1.39 -4.81 7.91
CA THR A 45 -2.11 -3.81 8.71
C THR A 45 -2.07 -2.42 8.08
N CYS A 46 -0.91 -1.99 7.56
CA CYS A 46 -0.76 -0.76 6.79
C CYS A 46 -1.73 -0.74 5.61
N ARG A 47 -1.74 -1.81 4.79
CA ARG A 47 -2.65 -1.91 3.65
C ARG A 47 -4.11 -1.80 4.05
N GLU A 48 -4.50 -2.48 5.13
CA GLU A 48 -5.86 -2.42 5.64
C GLU A 48 -6.30 -1.01 6.09
N ILE A 49 -5.40 -0.24 6.69
CA ILE A 49 -5.66 1.13 7.14
C ILE A 49 -5.71 2.06 5.92
N GLU A 50 -4.74 1.96 5.00
CA GLU A 50 -4.70 2.78 3.79
C GLU A 50 -5.85 2.49 2.83
N ASP A 51 -6.29 1.23 2.70
CA ASP A 51 -7.50 0.88 1.94
C ASP A 51 -8.72 1.62 2.50
N THR A 52 -8.82 1.70 3.83
CA THR A 52 -9.92 2.40 4.52
C THR A 52 -9.80 3.92 4.33
N ARG A 53 -8.59 4.49 4.40
CA ARG A 53 -8.34 5.92 4.12
C ARG A 53 -8.70 6.27 2.69
N CYS A 54 -8.28 5.48 1.70
CA CYS A 54 -8.60 5.73 0.30
C CYS A 54 -10.12 5.75 0.05
N GLU A 55 -10.87 4.83 0.66
CA GLU A 55 -12.34 4.81 0.54
C GLU A 55 -13.01 6.03 1.21
N ALA A 56 -12.54 6.42 2.39
CA ALA A 56 -13.03 7.57 3.12
C ALA A 56 -12.64 8.90 2.44
N ALA A 57 -11.44 8.99 1.88
CA ALA A 57 -10.89 10.19 1.24
C ALA A 57 -11.68 10.58 -0.01
N ALA A 58 -12.19 9.59 -0.76
CA ALA A 58 -13.09 9.83 -1.88
C ALA A 58 -14.36 10.61 -1.47
N GLN A 59 -14.84 10.44 -0.23
CA GLN A 59 -16.00 11.19 0.29
C GLN A 59 -15.67 12.63 0.66
N CYS A 60 -14.38 12.94 0.86
CA CYS A 60 -13.88 14.25 1.21
C CYS A 60 -13.53 15.13 0.00
N GLY A 61 -13.63 14.61 -1.23
CA GLY A 61 -13.30 15.37 -2.45
C GLY A 61 -11.83 15.79 -2.53
N ILE A 62 -10.93 15.04 -1.90
CA ILE A 62 -9.48 15.27 -1.97
C ILE A 62 -9.01 14.96 -3.40
N GLU A 63 -8.29 15.90 -4.02
CA GLU A 63 -7.77 15.71 -5.38
C GLU A 63 -6.88 14.47 -5.47
N GLY A 64 -7.17 13.59 -6.44
CA GLY A 64 -6.46 12.33 -6.65
C GLY A 64 -6.98 11.16 -5.81
N ALA A 65 -7.89 11.40 -4.85
CA ALA A 65 -8.55 10.35 -4.07
C ALA A 65 -9.87 9.87 -4.70
N GLU A 66 -10.36 10.52 -5.77
CA GLU A 66 -11.55 10.10 -6.50
C GLU A 66 -11.39 8.73 -7.20
N ASP A 67 -10.15 8.39 -7.60
CA ASP A 67 -9.79 7.05 -8.09
C ASP A 67 -9.27 6.21 -6.92
N VAL A 68 -10.21 5.61 -6.18
CA VAL A 68 -9.91 4.76 -5.01
C VAL A 68 -8.97 3.61 -5.39
N ASP A 69 -9.10 3.02 -6.57
CA ASP A 69 -8.24 1.93 -7.00
C ASP A 69 -6.81 2.39 -7.31
N ALA A 70 -6.62 3.60 -7.84
CA ALA A 70 -5.31 4.21 -7.98
C ALA A 70 -4.69 4.52 -6.60
N CYS A 71 -5.46 5.12 -5.68
CA CYS A 71 -5.02 5.38 -4.31
C CYS A 71 -4.53 4.10 -3.61
N LYS A 72 -5.35 3.04 -3.65
CA LYS A 72 -4.99 1.73 -3.05
C LYS A 72 -3.75 1.13 -3.68
N ARG A 73 -3.61 1.17 -5.01
CA ARG A 73 -2.39 0.68 -5.69
C ARG A 73 -1.15 1.43 -5.26
N PHE A 74 -1.23 2.76 -5.16
CA PHE A 74 -0.13 3.60 -4.70
C PHE A 74 0.28 3.22 -3.27
N TYR A 75 -0.66 3.21 -2.33
CA TYR A 75 -0.34 2.91 -0.93
C TYR A 75 0.03 1.44 -0.67
N ARG A 76 -0.47 0.49 -1.48
CA ARG A 76 -0.05 -0.92 -1.39
C ARG A 76 1.46 -1.09 -1.53
N ASP A 77 2.07 -0.28 -2.38
CA ASP A 77 3.51 -0.31 -2.63
C ASP A 77 4.27 0.46 -1.54
N HIS A 78 3.73 1.57 -1.02
CA HIS A 78 4.30 2.28 0.15
C HIS A 78 4.29 1.40 1.41
N CYS A 79 3.24 0.61 1.61
CA CYS A 79 3.13 -0.30 2.74
C CYS A 79 4.13 -1.46 2.71
N LEU A 80 4.92 -1.65 1.64
CA LEU A 80 5.99 -2.66 1.62
C LEU A 80 7.10 -2.40 2.66
N HIS A 81 7.16 -1.18 3.20
CA HIS A 81 8.10 -0.81 4.26
C HIS A 81 7.57 -1.10 5.68
N GLY A 82 6.31 -1.51 5.83
CA GLY A 82 5.68 -1.70 7.13
C GLY A 82 5.27 -0.37 7.81
N LEU A 83 4.92 -0.43 9.09
CA LEU A 83 4.40 0.71 9.86
C LEU A 83 5.47 1.50 10.66
N GLY A 84 6.75 1.12 10.56
CA GLY A 84 7.82 1.77 11.35
C GLY A 84 7.72 1.56 12.86
N LEU A 85 6.94 0.56 13.28
CA LEU A 85 6.72 0.21 14.69
C LEU A 85 7.63 -0.94 15.11
N GLU A 86 7.99 -0.99 16.40
CA GLU A 86 8.76 -2.10 16.97
C GLU A 86 8.01 -3.43 16.94
N GLY A 87 6.68 -3.40 16.82
CA GLY A 87 5.83 -4.58 16.84
C GLY A 87 4.49 -4.37 16.13
N GLU A 88 3.83 -5.50 15.83
CA GLU A 88 2.54 -5.50 15.14
C GLU A 88 1.47 -4.87 16.05
N PRO A 89 0.71 -3.86 15.57
CA PRO A 89 -0.39 -3.31 16.32
C PRO A 89 -1.40 -4.37 16.73
N ARG A 90 -2.01 -4.22 17.91
CA ARG A 90 -3.07 -5.15 18.32
C ARG A 90 -4.26 -5.01 17.38
N GLY A 91 -4.82 -6.12 16.93
CA GLY A 91 -5.96 -6.09 16.01
C GLY A 91 -7.18 -5.31 16.52
N SER A 92 -7.36 -5.14 17.83
CA SER A 92 -8.39 -4.26 18.40
C SER A 92 -8.14 -2.78 18.13
N ASP A 93 -6.88 -2.35 18.14
CA ASP A 93 -6.48 -0.96 17.93
C ASP A 93 -6.64 -0.62 16.43
N VAL A 94 -6.19 -1.52 15.55
CA VAL A 94 -6.39 -1.44 14.09
C VAL A 94 -7.88 -1.31 13.74
N ARG A 95 -8.74 -2.15 14.31
CA ARG A 95 -10.20 -2.07 14.07
C ARG A 95 -10.79 -0.75 14.54
N ARG A 96 -10.35 -0.23 15.69
CA ARG A 96 -10.85 1.06 16.20
C ARG A 96 -10.40 2.21 15.31
N CYS A 97 -9.15 2.19 14.87
CA CYS A 97 -8.61 3.18 13.95
C CYS A 97 -9.39 3.21 12.61
N LYS A 98 -9.57 2.04 11.98
CA LYS A 98 -10.36 1.92 10.74
C LYS A 98 -11.80 2.41 10.91
N ALA A 99 -12.43 2.12 12.05
CA ALA A 99 -13.78 2.59 12.34
C ALA A 99 -13.87 4.12 12.43
N VAL A 100 -12.87 4.79 13.03
CA VAL A 100 -12.80 6.25 13.10
C VAL A 100 -12.62 6.85 11.69
N ILE A 101 -11.73 6.31 10.87
CA ILE A 101 -11.47 6.78 9.50
C ILE A 101 -12.73 6.61 8.62
N SER A 102 -13.31 5.42 8.62
CA SER A 102 -14.52 5.13 7.84
C SER A 102 -15.70 5.98 8.31
N GLY A 103 -15.86 6.15 9.62
CA GLY A 103 -16.90 6.99 10.21
C GLY A 103 -16.75 8.47 9.85
N ALA A 104 -15.52 9.00 9.85
CA ALA A 104 -15.23 10.35 9.40
C ALA A 104 -15.58 10.55 7.92
N GLY A 105 -15.20 9.60 7.05
CA GLY A 105 -15.59 9.61 5.63
C GLY A 105 -17.11 9.59 5.41
N GLU A 106 -17.85 8.80 6.20
CA GLU A 106 -19.31 8.76 6.12
C GLU A 106 -19.96 10.08 6.60
N CYS A 107 -19.41 10.71 7.64
CA CYS A 107 -19.82 12.06 8.05
C CYS A 107 -19.55 13.10 6.94
N ALA A 108 -18.38 13.04 6.29
CA ALA A 108 -18.04 13.91 5.18
C ALA A 108 -19.03 13.76 4.01
N LYS A 109 -19.37 12.52 3.66
CA LYS A 109 -20.39 12.20 2.64
C LYS A 109 -21.76 12.80 2.95
N GLN A 110 -22.11 12.93 4.23
CA GLN A 110 -23.34 13.55 4.70
C GLN A 110 -23.27 15.09 4.74
N GLY A 111 -22.13 15.68 4.37
CA GLY A 111 -21.87 17.12 4.42
C GLY A 111 -21.57 17.65 5.82
N VAL A 112 -21.32 16.76 6.80
CA VAL A 112 -20.90 17.15 8.14
C VAL A 112 -19.43 17.52 8.09
N THR A 113 -19.09 18.78 8.35
CA THR A 113 -17.69 19.23 8.35
C THR A 113 -17.09 19.26 9.75
N ASP A 114 -17.88 19.60 10.77
CA ASP A 114 -17.45 19.72 12.16
C ASP A 114 -17.29 18.32 12.81
N PRO A 115 -16.08 17.95 13.27
CA PRO A 115 -15.85 16.68 13.97
C PRO A 115 -16.78 16.45 15.16
N ALA A 116 -17.18 17.50 15.89
CA ALA A 116 -18.04 17.39 17.05
C ALA A 116 -19.48 16.95 16.72
N GLN A 117 -19.92 17.17 15.48
CA GLN A 117 -21.23 16.75 14.99
C GLN A 117 -21.23 15.33 14.43
N CYS A 118 -20.06 14.73 14.24
CA CYS A 118 -19.92 13.38 13.71
C CYS A 118 -20.05 12.33 14.83
N ALA A 119 -21.13 11.56 14.84
CA ALA A 119 -21.38 10.53 15.85
C ALA A 119 -20.24 9.49 15.96
N ALA A 120 -19.60 9.16 14.83
CA ALA A 120 -18.50 8.20 14.79
C ALA A 120 -17.22 8.71 15.49
N LEU A 121 -17.08 10.03 15.67
CA LEU A 121 -15.94 10.64 16.36
C LEU A 121 -16.22 10.91 17.85
N GLN A 122 -17.42 10.59 18.34
CA GLN A 122 -17.75 10.77 19.75
C GLN A 122 -16.83 9.93 20.65
N GLY A 123 -16.24 10.60 21.64
CA GLY A 123 -15.29 9.98 22.56
C GLY A 123 -13.87 9.82 22.03
N GLN A 124 -13.57 10.27 20.80
CA GLN A 124 -12.19 10.41 20.34
C GLN A 124 -11.59 11.72 20.87
N GLN A 125 -10.34 11.67 21.32
CA GLN A 125 -9.56 12.90 21.49
C GLN A 125 -8.88 13.19 20.16
N LEU A 126 -9.08 14.40 19.66
CA LEU A 126 -8.52 14.91 18.41
C LEU A 126 -7.41 15.90 18.75
N ALA A 127 -6.31 15.87 18.01
CA ALA A 127 -5.31 16.93 18.07
C ALA A 127 -5.94 18.27 17.65
N SER A 128 -5.39 19.39 18.13
CA SER A 128 -5.91 20.73 17.81
C SER A 128 -5.72 21.12 16.34
N THR A 129 -4.91 20.36 15.59
CA THR A 129 -4.70 20.49 14.13
C THR A 129 -5.93 20.05 13.34
N ILE A 130 -6.78 19.19 13.91
CA ILE A 130 -7.99 18.67 13.27
C ILE A 130 -9.10 19.73 13.35
N GLN A 131 -9.46 20.31 12.21
CA GLN A 131 -10.54 21.31 12.11
C GLN A 131 -11.80 20.73 11.47
N THR A 132 -11.66 19.70 10.62
CA THR A 132 -12.73 19.07 9.86
C THR A 132 -12.72 17.56 9.98
N VAL A 133 -13.84 16.90 9.68
CA VAL A 133 -13.90 15.43 9.58
C VAL A 133 -12.94 14.89 8.51
N CYS A 134 -12.63 15.68 7.48
CA CYS A 134 -11.70 15.27 6.43
C CYS A 134 -10.24 15.35 6.87
N ASP A 135 -9.91 16.21 7.84
CA ASP A 135 -8.59 16.21 8.47
C ASP A 135 -8.36 14.89 9.22
N VAL A 136 -9.40 14.29 9.81
CA VAL A 136 -9.31 12.95 10.45
C VAL A 136 -8.99 11.85 9.43
N VAL A 137 -9.52 11.96 8.20
CA VAL A 137 -9.23 10.99 7.13
C VAL A 137 -7.80 11.17 6.61
N LEU A 138 -7.35 12.42 6.50
CA LEU A 138 -6.01 12.76 6.02
C LEU A 138 -4.92 12.45 7.03
N GLN A 139 -5.17 12.70 8.32
CA GLN A 139 -4.22 12.57 9.43
C GLN A 139 -4.85 11.73 10.56
N PRO A 140 -5.13 10.43 10.31
CA PRO A 140 -5.77 9.60 11.32
C PRO A 140 -4.96 9.52 12.61
N GLU A 141 -3.64 9.57 12.55
CA GLU A 141 -2.70 9.55 13.68
C GLU A 141 -2.98 10.63 14.75
N ASP A 142 -3.61 11.74 14.36
CA ASP A 142 -4.03 12.82 15.25
C ASP A 142 -5.30 12.48 16.07
N THR A 143 -5.77 11.23 15.97
CA THR A 143 -6.86 10.68 16.80
C THR A 143 -6.34 9.65 17.79
N THR A 144 -6.96 9.57 18.97
CA THR A 144 -6.57 8.58 19.99
C THR A 144 -6.63 7.14 19.48
N ALA A 145 -7.56 6.82 18.58
CA ALA A 145 -7.73 5.47 18.05
C ALA A 145 -6.58 5.03 17.13
N CYS A 146 -5.93 5.96 16.44
CA CYS A 146 -4.89 5.69 15.44
C CYS A 146 -3.51 6.22 15.85
N ARG A 147 -3.35 6.76 17.07
CA ARG A 147 -2.09 7.35 17.55
C ARG A 147 -0.88 6.41 17.45
N PHE A 148 -1.11 5.10 17.44
CA PHE A 148 -0.05 4.10 17.25
C PHE A 148 0.62 4.16 15.86
N LEU A 149 0.09 4.91 14.90
CA LEU A 149 0.68 5.07 13.57
C LEU A 149 1.91 5.98 13.56
N VAL A 150 2.10 6.80 14.60
CA VAL A 150 3.30 7.63 14.76
C VAL A 150 4.22 6.89 15.73
N PRO A 151 5.42 6.47 15.30
CA PRO A 151 6.40 5.94 16.24
C PRO A 151 6.76 7.03 17.24
N ASP A 152 6.87 6.67 18.52
CA ASP A 152 7.35 7.59 19.53
C ASP A 152 8.77 8.04 19.11
N GLU A 153 9.02 9.36 19.07
CA GLU A 153 10.33 9.93 18.72
C GLU A 153 11.35 9.73 19.86
N GLU A 154 11.41 8.55 20.46
CA GLU A 154 12.38 8.25 21.51
C GLU A 154 13.79 8.22 20.89
N ASP A 155 14.53 9.30 21.16
CA ASP A 155 15.97 9.46 21.04
C ASP A 155 16.58 8.77 19.81
N LEU A 156 16.17 9.17 18.60
CA LEU A 156 17.01 8.95 17.43
C LEU A 156 18.38 9.55 17.76
N PRO A 157 19.45 8.75 17.92
CA PRO A 157 20.76 9.30 18.23
C PRO A 157 21.11 10.26 17.10
N ASP A 158 21.44 11.52 17.46
CA ASP A 158 21.77 12.61 16.52
C ASP A 158 22.46 12.04 15.29
N GLY A 159 21.72 12.02 14.16
CA GLY A 159 22.10 11.29 12.95
C GLY A 159 23.56 11.57 12.61
N GLY A 160 24.40 10.55 12.83
CA GLY A 160 25.85 10.66 12.67
C GLY A 160 26.19 11.22 11.30
N SER A 161 27.02 12.27 11.31
CA SER A 161 27.53 12.99 10.15
C SER A 161 27.80 12.05 8.96
N ALA A 162 27.18 12.35 7.82
CA ALA A 162 27.33 11.62 6.57
C ALA A 162 28.80 11.26 6.30
N GLY A 163 29.12 9.96 6.41
CA GLY A 163 30.44 9.43 6.12
C GLY A 163 30.80 9.68 4.66
N ALA A 164 31.87 10.44 4.44
CA ALA A 164 32.45 10.70 3.14
C ALA A 164 32.73 9.39 2.38
N GLY A 165 32.36 9.36 1.10
CA GLY A 165 32.44 8.20 0.23
C GLY A 165 33.82 7.53 0.19
N GLY A 166 33.87 6.30 0.68
CA GLY A 166 34.99 5.39 0.47
C GLY A 166 34.79 4.62 -0.84
N SER A 167 35.51 5.02 -1.89
CA SER A 167 35.71 4.20 -3.08
C SER A 167 36.57 2.99 -2.71
N SER A 168 36.04 1.77 -2.77
CA SER A 168 36.88 0.57 -2.72
C SER A 168 36.60 -0.34 -3.91
N ALA A 169 37.65 -0.44 -4.73
CA ALA A 169 37.74 -1.33 -5.86
C ALA A 169 37.92 -2.79 -5.40
N GLY A 170 37.10 -3.67 -5.98
CA GLY A 170 37.41 -5.03 -6.43
C GLY A 170 38.05 -6.06 -5.49
N ALA A 171 37.42 -7.25 -5.42
CA ALA A 171 38.13 -8.53 -5.50
C ALA A 171 37.15 -9.65 -5.88
N GLY A 172 37.49 -10.41 -6.93
CA GLY A 172 36.69 -11.52 -7.43
C GLY A 172 36.73 -12.74 -6.51
N GLY A 173 35.61 -13.47 -6.47
CA GLY A 173 35.49 -14.76 -5.82
C GLY A 173 34.62 -15.69 -6.67
N ALA A 174 35.21 -16.82 -7.06
CA ALA A 174 34.58 -17.88 -7.84
C ALA A 174 33.87 -18.90 -6.92
N GLY A 175 32.77 -19.48 -7.41
CA GLY A 175 32.46 -20.90 -7.16
C GLY A 175 31.08 -21.25 -6.58
N GLY A 176 30.27 -21.92 -7.41
CA GLY A 176 29.30 -22.98 -7.03
C GLY A 176 28.01 -22.54 -6.30
N SER A 177 26.85 -23.18 -6.42
CA SER A 177 26.44 -24.41 -7.10
C SER A 177 24.91 -24.39 -7.27
N ALA A 178 24.41 -25.11 -8.26
CA ALA A 178 23.00 -25.26 -8.61
C ALA A 178 22.15 -25.86 -7.47
N GLY A 179 20.92 -25.35 -7.30
CA GLY A 179 19.95 -25.84 -6.31
C GLY A 179 18.50 -25.58 -6.73
N SER A 180 17.97 -26.55 -7.46
CA SER A 180 16.59 -27.05 -7.58
C SER A 180 15.38 -26.14 -7.30
N SER A 181 14.56 -26.02 -8.34
CA SER A 181 13.18 -25.54 -8.35
C SER A 181 12.26 -26.43 -7.50
N SER A 182 11.52 -25.84 -6.57
CA SER A 182 10.33 -26.46 -5.96
C SER A 182 9.08 -25.74 -6.47
N ALA A 183 8.38 -26.40 -7.39
CA ALA A 183 7.04 -26.07 -7.80
C ALA A 183 6.08 -26.30 -6.63
N GLY A 184 5.50 -25.22 -6.10
CA GLY A 184 4.41 -25.26 -5.13
C GLY A 184 3.06 -25.12 -5.82
N THR A 185 2.48 -26.25 -6.22
CA THR A 185 1.05 -26.39 -6.51
C THR A 185 0.27 -26.59 -5.21
N GLY A 186 -0.79 -25.81 -4.98
CA GLY A 186 -1.84 -26.09 -3.99
C GLY A 186 -2.16 -24.87 -3.11
N GLY A 187 -3.40 -24.42 -2.96
CA GLY A 187 -4.65 -25.01 -3.39
C GLY A 187 -5.81 -24.03 -3.34
N SER A 188 -6.83 -24.39 -4.09
CA SER A 188 -8.15 -23.77 -4.12
C SER A 188 -8.83 -23.92 -2.77
N SER A 189 -9.25 -22.80 -2.17
CA SER A 189 -10.25 -22.79 -1.09
C SER A 189 -11.50 -22.12 -1.63
N ALA A 190 -12.35 -22.93 -2.26
CA ALA A 190 -13.73 -22.57 -2.56
C ALA A 190 -14.51 -22.52 -1.23
N GLY A 191 -14.77 -21.32 -0.75
CA GLY A 191 -15.69 -21.05 0.36
C GLY A 191 -17.04 -20.59 -0.17
N THR A 192 -17.84 -21.51 -0.71
CA THR A 192 -19.28 -21.31 -0.90
C THR A 192 -20.01 -21.71 0.37
N GLY A 193 -20.62 -20.74 1.02
CA GLY A 193 -21.60 -20.93 2.09
C GLY A 193 -21.96 -19.56 2.67
N GLY A 194 -23.21 -19.16 2.81
CA GLY A 194 -24.48 -19.81 2.55
C GLY A 194 -25.57 -18.79 2.89
N SER A 195 -26.72 -19.01 2.28
CA SER A 195 -27.95 -18.24 2.31
C SER A 195 -28.49 -17.87 3.69
N SER A 196 -29.14 -16.70 3.78
CA SER A 196 -30.55 -16.52 4.25
C SER A 196 -30.78 -15.03 4.54
N ALA A 197 -31.49 -14.27 3.73
CA ALA A 197 -32.96 -14.17 3.74
C ALA A 197 -33.52 -13.85 5.14
N GLY A 198 -33.84 -12.58 5.37
CA GLY A 198 -34.52 -12.09 6.57
C GLY A 198 -35.21 -10.77 6.29
N ALA A 199 -36.29 -10.83 5.49
CA ALA A 199 -37.25 -9.75 5.35
C ALA A 199 -38.28 -9.81 6.50
N ALA A 200 -38.97 -8.67 6.69
CA ALA A 200 -40.22 -8.45 7.41
C ALA A 200 -40.12 -7.84 8.82
N GLY A 201 -40.78 -6.69 8.96
CA GLY A 201 -41.08 -6.09 10.27
C GLY A 201 -41.58 -4.65 10.21
N SER A 202 -42.62 -4.36 9.42
CA SER A 202 -43.45 -3.17 9.64
C SER A 202 -44.47 -3.47 10.74
N GLY A 203 -44.57 -2.62 11.74
CA GLY A 203 -45.66 -2.67 12.73
C GLY A 203 -45.54 -1.57 13.76
N GLY A 204 -46.46 -0.59 13.71
CA GLY A 204 -46.62 0.48 14.69
C GLY A 204 -46.83 1.83 14.05
#